data_AF-A0A960WWL1-F1
#
_entry.id   AF-A0A960WWL1-F1
#
_cell.length_a   1.000
_cell.length_b   1.000
_cell.length_c   1.000
_cell.angle_alpha   90.00
_cell.angle_beta   90.00
_cell.angle_gamma   90.00
#
_symmetry.space_group_name_H-M   'P 1'
#
loop_
_entity.id
_entity.type
_entity.pdbx_description
1 polymer ?
#
loop_
_entity_poly.entity_id
_entity_poly.type
_entity_poly.pdbx_seq_one_letter_code
_entity_poly.pdbx_strand_id
1 'polypeptide(L)' 'MDSHTTIDRRRFLSRTGVGVGSLALGSLLQRDLSGAIPPAMRAVAPKARSVIFFHMTGAPSQLDLFDEKPVLR' A
#
# COMPACT_ATOMS: atom_id res chain seq x y z
N MET A 1 -46.70 37.26 5.74
CA MET A 1 -46.31 37.32 7.16
C MET A 1 -46.88 36.08 7.84
N ASP A 2 -46.15 35.06 8.27
CA ASP A 2 -44.71 34.81 8.32
C ASP A 2 -44.53 33.28 8.27
N SER A 3 -43.96 32.78 7.17
CA SER A 3 -43.61 31.36 7.06
C SER A 3 -42.30 31.15 7.83
N HIS A 4 -42.37 30.87 9.13
CA HIS A 4 -41.21 30.40 9.87
C HIS A 4 -40.71 29.12 9.20
N THR A 5 -39.66 29.24 8.40
CA THR A 5 -38.89 28.13 7.82
C THR A 5 -38.08 27.50 8.93
N THR A 6 -38.77 26.81 9.84
CA THR A 6 -38.16 26.02 10.90
C THR A 6 -37.28 24.98 10.22
N ILE A 7 -35.96 25.13 10.37
CA ILE A 7 -35.00 24.19 9.79
C ILE A 7 -35.15 22.87 10.54
N ASP A 8 -35.82 21.90 9.90
CA ASP A 8 -35.94 20.56 10.44
C ASP A 8 -34.57 19.88 10.49
N ARG A 9 -34.25 19.24 11.63
CA ARG A 9 -32.99 18.52 11.85
C ARG A 9 -32.66 17.57 10.70
N ARG A 10 -33.67 16.84 10.18
CA ARG A 10 -33.50 15.94 9.04
C ARG A 10 -33.06 16.69 7.78
N ARG A 11 -33.70 17.83 7.46
CA ARG A 11 -33.38 18.64 6.29
C ARG A 11 -32.01 19.31 6.40
N PHE A 12 -31.61 19.70 7.62
CA PHE A 12 -30.27 20.18 7.91
C PHE A 12 -29.23 19.08 7.66
N LEU A 13 -29.37 17.91 8.29
CA LEU A 13 -28.43 16.80 8.13
C LEU A 13 -28.35 16.30 6.68
N SER A 14 -29.48 16.21 5.97
CA SER A 14 -29.49 15.80 4.57
C SER A 14 -28.75 16.77 3.66
N ARG A 15 -28.80 18.08 3.94
CA ARG A 15 -28.11 19.09 3.12
C ARG A 15 -26.63 19.22 3.48
N THR A 16 -26.30 19.23 4.77
CA THR A 16 -24.91 19.38 5.23
C THR A 16 -24.11 18.10 5.06
N GLY A 17 -24.72 16.93 5.25
CA GLY A 17 -24.06 15.63 5.09
C GLY A 17 -23.53 15.39 3.67
N VAL A 18 -24.25 15.85 2.65
CA VAL A 18 -23.80 15.77 1.25
C VAL A 18 -22.56 16.63 1.02
N GLY A 19 -22.52 17.85 1.58
CA GLY A 19 -21.36 18.74 1.47
C GLY A 19 -20.13 18.24 2.22
N VAL A 20 -20.29 17.70 3.43
CA VAL A 20 -19.18 17.09 4.18
C VAL A 20 -18.69 15.81 3.49
N GLY A 21 -19.62 15.00 2.96
CA GLY A 21 -19.31 13.79 2.21
C GLY A 21 -18.53 14.06 0.92
N SER A 22 -18.87 15.11 0.18
CA SER A 22 -18.14 15.47 -1.05
C SER A 22 -16.71 15.97 -0.75
N LEU A 23 -16.51 16.71 0.35
CA LEU A 23 -15.17 17.09 0.81
C LEU A 23 -14.33 15.88 1.22
N ALA A 24 -14.93 14.93 1.95
CA ALA A 24 -14.24 13.68 2.33
C ALA A 24 -13.87 12.84 1.09
N LEU A 25 -14.79 12.70 0.13
CA LEU A 25 -14.55 11.99 -1.12
C LEU A 25 -13.45 12.68 -1.94
N GLY A 26 -13.47 14.01 -2.04
CA GLY A 26 -12.41 14.77 -2.71
C GLY A 26 -11.03 14.55 -2.09
N SER A 27 -10.95 14.48 -0.75
CA SER A 27 -9.70 14.19 -0.05
C SER A 27 -9.18 12.78 -0.31
N LEU A 28 -10.06 11.78 -0.35
CA LEU A 28 -9.70 10.39 -0.69
C LEU A 28 -9.24 10.26 -2.14
N LEU A 29 -9.99 10.85 -3.08
CA LEU A 29 -9.67 10.80 -4.50
C LEU A 29 -8.35 11.53 -4.80
N GLN A 30 -8.09 12.67 -4.13
CA GLN A 30 -6.80 13.36 -4.22
C GLN A 30 -5.65 12.48 -3.71
N ARG A 31 -5.86 11.75 -2.61
CA ARG A 31 -4.86 10.80 -2.08
C ARG A 31 -4.54 9.72 -3.11
N ASP A 32 -5.55 9.12 -3.73
CA ASP A 32 -5.36 8.08 -4.73
C ASP A 32 -4.71 8.61 -6.01
N LEU A 33 -5.13 9.78 -6.50
CA LEU A 33 -4.56 10.42 -7.69
C LEU A 33 -3.11 10.89 -7.49
N SER A 34 -2.74 11.28 -6.27
CA SER A 34 -1.38 11.73 -5.97
C SER A 34 -0.33 10.62 -6.03
N GLY A 35 -0.74 9.34 -6.09
CA GLY A 35 0.17 8.19 -6.04
C GLY A 35 1.04 8.18 -4.77
N ALA A 36 0.67 8.97 -3.75
CA ALA A 36 1.48 9.18 -2.57
C ALA A 36 1.44 7.91 -1.72
N ILE A 37 2.55 7.17 -1.75
CA ILE A 37 2.80 6.06 -0.84
C ILE A 37 2.62 6.60 0.59
N PRO A 38 1.68 6.04 1.38
CA PRO A 38 1.47 6.47 2.76
C PRO A 38 2.81 6.48 3.50
N PRO A 39 3.06 7.41 4.44
CA PRO A 39 4.30 7.43 5.21
C PRO A 39 4.61 6.09 5.88
N ALA A 40 3.59 5.32 6.26
CA ALA A 40 3.70 3.96 6.81
C ALA A 40 4.20 2.90 5.80
N MET A 41 4.11 3.19 4.50
CA MET A 41 4.57 2.37 3.40
C MET A 41 5.89 2.92 2.79
N ARG A 42 6.44 4.02 3.33
CA ARG A 42 7.81 4.44 3.03
C ARG A 42 8.75 3.33 3.49
N ALA A 43 9.28 2.65 2.49
CA ALA A 43 10.13 1.47 2.54
C ALA A 43 10.90 1.29 3.86
N VAL A 44 10.37 0.44 4.73
CA VAL A 44 11.23 -0.32 5.65
C VAL A 44 12.00 -1.27 4.74
N ALA A 45 13.33 -1.13 4.68
CA ALA A 45 14.16 -2.06 3.93
C ALA A 45 13.85 -3.50 4.43
N PRO A 46 13.45 -4.42 3.55
CA PRO A 46 13.06 -5.76 3.97
C PRO A 46 14.25 -6.43 4.67
N LYS A 47 14.13 -6.68 5.97
CA LYS A 47 15.12 -7.40 6.75
C LYS A 47 14.78 -8.89 6.71
N ALA A 48 15.63 -9.70 6.07
CA ALA A 48 15.47 -11.15 6.08
C ALA A 48 15.49 -11.66 7.53
N ARG A 49 14.44 -12.38 7.93
CA ARG A 49 14.29 -12.92 9.30
C ARG A 49 14.85 -14.32 9.47
N SER A 50 14.85 -15.11 8.40
CA SER A 50 15.32 -16.50 8.40
C SER A 50 15.76 -16.91 7.00
N VAL A 51 16.84 -17.68 6.91
CA VAL A 51 17.36 -18.25 5.66
C VAL A 51 17.25 -19.77 5.78
N ILE A 52 16.62 -20.42 4.81
CA ILE A 52 16.60 -21.88 4.71
C ILE A 52 17.75 -22.27 3.77
N PHE A 53 18.75 -22.96 4.32
CA PHE A 53 19.91 -23.45 3.57
C PHE A 53 19.80 -24.96 3.38
N PHE A 54 19.78 -25.41 2.12
CA PHE A 54 19.76 -26.84 1.78
C PHE A 54 21.16 -27.30 1.42
N HIS A 55 21.64 -28.35 2.10
CA HIS A 55 22.86 -29.06 1.71
C HIS A 55 22.47 -30.35 1.00
N MET A 56 22.49 -30.34 -0.34
CA MET A 56 22.20 -31.53 -1.15
C MET A 56 23.47 -32.34 -1.33
N THR A 57 23.43 -33.63 -0.98
CA THR A 57 24.54 -34.55 -1.25
C THR A 57 24.75 -34.67 -2.76
N GLY A 58 25.91 -34.22 -3.23
CA GLY A 58 26.30 -34.27 -4.65
C GLY A 58 26.14 -32.96 -5.42
N ALA A 59 25.69 -31.87 -4.78
CA ALA A 59 25.73 -30.55 -5.41
C ALA A 59 27.18 -30.02 -5.48
N PRO A 60 27.58 -29.36 -6.58
CA PRO A 60 28.87 -28.70 -6.66
C PRO A 60 28.99 -27.64 -5.56
N SER A 61 30.17 -27.54 -4.94
CA SER A 61 30.41 -26.52 -3.93
C SER A 61 30.23 -25.12 -4.54
N GLN A 62 29.88 -24.11 -3.74
CA GLN A 62 29.70 -22.74 -4.24
C GLN A 62 30.94 -22.20 -4.99
N LEU A 63 32.13 -22.67 -4.63
CA LEU A 63 33.40 -22.33 -5.29
C LEU A 63 33.52 -22.95 -6.70
N ASP A 64 32.79 -24.02 -6.95
CA ASP A 64 32.93 -24.90 -8.12
C ASP A 64 31.85 -24.63 -9.19
N LEU A 65 30.89 -23.77 -8.88
CA LEU A 65 29.73 -23.48 -9.73
C LEU A 65 30.06 -22.52 -10.89
N PHE A 66 31.11 -21.72 -10.75
CA PHE A 66 31.51 -20.68 -11.70
C PHE A 66 32.94 -20.86 -12.23
N ASP A 67 33.60 -21.97 -11.89
CA ASP A 67 34.90 -22.31 -12.46
C ASP A 67 34.72 -23.12 -13.75
N GLU A 68 35.25 -22.61 -14.86
CA GLU A 68 35.17 -23.32 -16.14
C GLU A 68 36.19 -24.46 -16.11
N LYS A 69 35.69 -25.71 -16.16
CA LYS A 69 36.54 -26.92 -16.17
C LYS A 69 36.70 -27.45 -17.59
N PRO A 70 37.74 -27.04 -18.34
CA PRO A 70 37.93 -27.44 -19.75
C PRO A 70 38.16 -28.94 -19.94
N VAL A 71 38.52 -29.67 -18.87
CA VAL A 71 38.84 -31.11 -18.90
C VAL A 71 37.58 -32.00 -18.79
N LEU A 72 36.41 -31.43 -18.56
CA LEU A 72 35.13 -32.15 -18.36
C LEU A 72 34.13 -31.94 -19.50
N ARG A 73 34.59 -31.53 -20.69
CA ARG A 73 33.77 -31.47 -21.91
C ARG A 73 33.68 -32.83 -22.60
#